data_AF-A0A1F2X6R4-F1
#
_entry.id   AF-A0A1F2X6R4-F1
#
_cell.length_a   1.000
_cell.length_b   1.000
_cell.length_c   1.000
_cell.angle_alpha   90.00
_cell.angle_beta   90.00
_cell.angle_gamma   90.00
#
_symmetry.space_group_name_H-M   'P 1'
#
loop_
_entity.id
_entity.type
_entity.pdbx_description
1 polymer ?
#
loop_
_entity_poly.entity_id
_entity_poly.type
_entity_poly.pdbx_seq_one_letter_code
_entity_poly.pdbx_strand_id
1 'polypeptide(L)' 'KRARQINSYYHSLGDGSGLDGFPPPTVAAFSKNYLSIAMSEAARGEIAYRLRPVRH' A
#
# COMPACT_ATOMS: atom_id res chain seq x y z
N LYS A 1 -3.00 3.54 6.36
CA LYS A 1 -2.89 2.05 6.33
C LYS A 1 -2.12 1.59 5.09
N ARG A 2 -2.56 1.96 3.87
CA ARG A 2 -1.87 1.59 2.62
C ARG A 2 -0.38 1.91 2.58
N ALA A 3 0.05 3.10 3.00
CA ALA A 3 1.48 3.44 3.08
C ALA A 3 2.32 2.46 3.92
N ARG A 4 1.75 1.88 5.00
CA ARG A 4 2.44 0.85 5.79
C ARG A 4 2.54 -0.48 5.05
N GLN A 5 1.50 -0.83 4.28
CA GLN A 5 1.51 -2.02 3.43
C GLN A 5 2.59 -1.92 2.35
N ILE A 6 2.74 -0.76 1.72
CA ILE A 6 3.80 -0.47 0.75
C ILE A 6 5.18 -0.59 1.40
N ASN A 7 5.35 -0.03 2.61
CA ASN A 7 6.61 -0.14 3.33
C ASN A 7 6.95 -1.61 3.64
N SER A 8 5.98 -2.38 4.14
CA SER A 8 6.16 -3.80 4.42
C SER A 8 6.48 -4.60 3.16
N TYR A 9 5.87 -4.28 2.01
CA TYR A 9 6.20 -4.91 0.73
C TYR A 9 7.67 -4.74 0.34
N TYR A 10 8.19 -3.51 0.42
CA TYR A 10 9.60 -3.27 0.09
C TYR A 10 10.58 -3.93 1.06
N HIS A 11 10.21 -4.09 2.34
CA HIS A 11 11.01 -4.85 3.30
C HIS A 11 10.97 -6.36 2.99
N SER A 12 9.79 -6.93 2.66
CA SER A 12 9.67 -8.36 2.33
C SER A 12 10.39 -8.75 1.03
N LEU A 13 10.56 -7.82 0.09
CA LEU A 13 11.37 -8.03 -1.11
C LEU A 13 12.86 -8.21 -0.77
N GLY A 14 13.35 -7.58 0.30
CA GLY A 14 14.74 -7.71 0.76
C GLY A 14 15.02 -9.01 1.51
N ASP A 15 14.04 -9.53 2.25
CA ASP A 15 14.15 -10.76 3.05
C ASP A 15 13.92 -12.06 2.24
N GLY A 16 13.63 -11.97 0.93
CA GLY A 16 13.53 -13.13 0.04
C GLY A 16 12.23 -13.94 0.13
N SER A 17 11.23 -13.52 0.93
CA SER A 17 9.91 -14.18 1.08
C SER A 17 8.82 -13.60 0.17
N GLY A 18 9.21 -13.10 -1.01
CA GLY A 18 8.48 -12.13 -1.85
C GLY A 18 7.11 -12.52 -2.42
N LEU A 19 6.42 -13.54 -1.91
CA LEU A 19 5.13 -14.04 -2.43
C LEU A 19 3.98 -14.03 -1.41
N ASP A 20 4.25 -13.94 -0.10
CA ASP A 20 3.21 -13.82 0.95
C ASP A 20 2.97 -12.36 1.42
N GLY A 21 3.61 -11.40 0.77
CA GLY A 21 3.59 -9.99 1.14
C GLY A 21 2.39 -9.19 0.63
N PHE A 22 2.30 -7.92 1.04
CA PHE A 22 1.32 -6.97 0.48
C PHE A 22 1.56 -6.73 -1.02
N PRO A 23 0.53 -6.40 -1.81
CA PRO A 23 0.72 -6.17 -3.23
C PRO A 23 1.57 -4.92 -3.48
N PRO A 24 2.37 -4.91 -4.57
CA PRO A 24 3.17 -3.76 -4.97
C PRO A 24 2.32 -2.49 -5.12
N PRO A 25 2.96 -1.31 -5.06
CA PRO A 25 2.29 -0.08 -5.47
C PRO A 25 1.88 -0.16 -6.95
N THR A 26 0.63 0.20 -7.25
CA THR A 26 0.04 0.12 -8.61
C THR A 26 0.42 1.32 -9.48
N VAL A 27 0.77 2.44 -8.84
CA VAL A 27 1.25 3.65 -9.51
C VAL A 27 2.77 3.63 -9.59
N ALA A 28 3.31 3.87 -10.79
CA ALA A 28 4.73 4.17 -10.99
C ALA A 28 5.08 5.44 -10.19
N ALA A 29 5.69 5.21 -9.03
CA ALA A 29 5.94 6.27 -8.08
C ALA A 29 7.11 7.14 -8.54
N PHE A 30 6.83 8.39 -8.92
CA PHE A 30 7.86 9.41 -9.14
C PHE A 30 8.61 9.80 -7.84
N SER A 31 8.12 9.37 -6.67
CA SER A 31 8.71 9.70 -5.37
C SER A 31 8.88 8.46 -4.49
N LYS A 32 9.95 8.44 -3.67
CA LYS A 32 10.19 7.39 -2.65
C LYS A 32 9.29 7.51 -1.41
N ASN A 33 8.40 8.51 -1.35
CA ASN A 33 7.55 8.71 -0.18
C ASN A 33 6.29 7.83 -0.27
N TYR A 34 6.22 6.80 0.58
CA TYR A 34 5.11 5.85 0.61
C TYR A 34 3.74 6.47 0.90
N LEU A 35 3.69 7.61 1.61
CA LEU A 35 2.42 8.32 1.83
C LEU A 35 1.93 8.96 0.54
N SER A 36 2.82 9.58 -0.23
CA SER A 36 2.49 10.19 -1.52
C SER A 36 1.98 9.13 -2.51
N ILE A 37 2.62 7.96 -2.55
CA ILE A 37 2.19 6.83 -3.40
C ILE A 37 0.78 6.39 -3.01
N ALA A 38 0.52 6.17 -1.72
CA ALA A 38 -0.78 5.75 -1.23
C ALA A 38 -1.88 6.78 -1.52
N MET A 39 -1.57 8.09 -1.48
CA MET A 39 -2.50 9.15 -1.86
C MET A 39 -2.79 9.16 -3.37
N SER A 40 -1.77 8.95 -4.20
CA SER A 40 -1.94 8.85 -5.66
C SER A 40 -2.81 7.65 -6.06
N GLU A 41 -2.63 6.49 -5.42
CA GLU A 41 -3.48 5.32 -5.64
C GLU A 41 -4.94 5.59 -5.21
N ALA A 42 -5.14 6.29 -4.09
CA ALA A 42 -6.46 6.67 -3.62
C ALA A 42 -7.16 7.65 -4.59
N ALA A 43 -6.43 8.66 -5.07
CA ALA A 43 -6.94 9.66 -6.00
C ALA A 43 -7.34 9.06 -7.36
N ARG A 44 -6.66 7.99 -7.78
CA ARG A 44 -6.97 7.25 -9.02
C ARG A 44 -8.08 6.20 -8.84
N GLY A 45 -8.53 5.96 -7.60
CA GLY A 45 -9.54 4.94 -7.30
C GLY A 45 -9.03 3.50 -7.40
N GLU A 46 -7.71 3.30 -7.37
CA GLU A 46 -7.08 1.98 -7.50
C GLU A 46 -7.13 1.18 -6.20
N ILE A 47 -7.49 1.82 -5.08
CA ILE A 47 -7.66 1.18 -3.77
C ILE A 47 -9.06 1.40 -3.21
N ALA A 48 -9.68 0.33 -2.72
CA ALA A 48 -10.95 0.36 -2.00
C ALA A 48 -10.72 0.41 -0.49
N TYR A 49 -11.63 1.07 0.24
CA TYR A 49 -11.65 1.04 1.70
C TYR A 49 -12.99 0.52 2.22
N ARG A 50 -12.94 -0.22 3.33
CA ARG A 50 -14.13 -0.62 4.09
C ARG A 50 -14.02 -0.04 5.48
N LEU A 51 -14.98 0.80 5.85
CA LEU A 51 -15.14 1.25 7.22
C LEU A 51 -15.65 0.09 8.07
N ARG A 52 -15.08 -0.10 9.25
CA ARG A 52 -15.63 -1.07 10.20
C ARG A 52 -16.92 -0.47 10.76
N PRO A 53 -18.05 -1.19 10.75
CA PRO A 53 -19.26 -0.70 11.37
C PRO A 53 -19.01 -0.51 12.87
N VAL A 54 -19.46 0.62 13.40
CA VAL A 54 -19.42 0.88 14.85
C VAL A 54 -20.44 -0.07 15.48
N ARG A 55 -19.96 -0.98 16.34
CA ARG A 55 -20.85 -1.81 17.16
C ARG A 55 -21.38 -0.92 18.29
N HIS A 56 -22.68 -0.65 18.27
CA HIS A 56 -23.42 -0.06 19.38
C HIS A 56 -23.78 -1.16 20.40
#